data_AF-C0ZL30-F1
#
_entry.id   AF-C0ZL30-F1
#
_cell.length_a   1.000
_cell.length_b   1.000
_cell.length_c   1.000
_cell.angle_alpha   90.00
_cell.angle_beta   90.00
_cell.angle_gamma   90.00
#
_symmetry.space_group_name_H-M   'P 1'
#
loop_
_entity.id
_entity.type
_entity.pdbx_description
1 polymer ?
#
loop_
_entity_poly.entity_id
_entity_poly.type
_entity_poly.pdbx_seq_one_letter_code
_entity_poly.pdbx_strand_id
1 'polypeptide(L)'
;MTMFLYHAILPEDHDHHVSIEEIMGRGINYSTKSNNWYGNGGEIKSQIADMLKPLNAPIWVNFQTAIGVNLEPHKPKSFYFPIFTDKILVFDGNITMNIYDQSFYEDNKFTFEEALDFDTGESLEHWIKLYWNSMMTLEEYLLKKPYLKPEVLVFESIPKEVIGVCENS
;
A
#
# COMPACT_ATOMS: atom_id res chain seq x y z
N MET A 1 -15.99 -19.94 -0.45
CA MET A 1 -14.58 -20.01 -0.02
C MET A 1 -14.26 -18.64 0.56
N THR A 2 -13.87 -18.56 1.84
CA THR A 2 -13.57 -17.26 2.48
C THR A 2 -12.20 -16.80 1.99
N MET A 3 -12.12 -15.60 1.43
CA MET A 3 -10.86 -15.01 1.00
C MET A 3 -10.25 -14.21 2.16
N PHE A 4 -8.93 -14.34 2.31
CA PHE A 4 -8.15 -13.65 3.34
C PHE A 4 -7.18 -12.66 2.70
N LEU A 5 -6.87 -11.61 3.46
CA LEU A 5 -5.81 -10.64 3.19
C LEU A 5 -4.74 -10.79 4.25
N TYR A 6 -3.51 -10.38 3.91
CA TYR A 6 -2.34 -10.61 4.74
C TYR A 6 -1.59 -9.31 5.01
N HIS A 7 -1.21 -9.07 6.27
CA HIS A 7 -0.36 -7.96 6.67
C HIS A 7 0.93 -8.50 7.30
N ALA A 8 2.07 -7.98 6.89
CA ALA A 8 3.37 -8.54 7.24
C ALA A 8 3.70 -8.29 8.71
N ILE A 9 4.40 -9.25 9.31
CA ILE A 9 5.02 -9.09 10.61
C ILE A 9 6.50 -8.78 10.36
N LEU A 10 6.92 -7.55 10.68
CA LEU A 10 8.31 -7.15 10.53
C LEU A 10 9.19 -7.86 11.57
N PRO A 11 10.47 -8.14 11.28
CA PRO A 11 11.43 -8.66 12.25
C PRO A 11 11.52 -7.79 13.51
N GLU A 12 11.78 -8.39 14.67
CA GLU A 12 11.85 -7.68 15.96
C GLU A 12 12.93 -6.59 16.01
N ASP A 13 13.99 -6.72 15.20
CA ASP A 13 15.09 -5.77 15.07
C ASP A 13 14.82 -4.63 14.08
N HIS A 14 13.65 -4.62 13.43
CA HIS A 14 13.28 -3.58 12.49
C HIS A 14 12.62 -2.38 13.20
N ASP A 15 13.02 -1.16 12.86
CA ASP A 15 12.58 0.08 13.54
C ASP A 15 11.05 0.30 13.57
N HIS A 16 10.34 -0.26 12.59
CA HIS A 16 8.88 -0.19 12.48
C HIS A 16 8.16 -1.47 12.96
N HIS A 17 8.86 -2.34 13.69
CA HIS A 17 8.25 -3.53 14.28
C HIS A 17 7.14 -3.13 15.26
N VAL A 18 6.01 -3.83 15.16
CA VAL A 18 4.91 -3.76 16.13
C VAL A 18 4.66 -5.17 16.62
N SER A 19 4.61 -5.35 17.94
CA SER A 19 4.48 -6.69 18.51
C SER A 19 3.12 -7.30 18.20
N ILE A 20 3.09 -8.64 18.17
CA ILE A 20 1.84 -9.38 17.97
C ILE A 20 0.82 -9.03 19.06
N GLU A 21 1.26 -8.87 20.31
CA GLU A 21 0.39 -8.50 21.43
C GLU A 21 -0.27 -7.14 21.21
N GLU A 22 0.48 -6.16 20.69
CA GLU A 22 -0.06 -4.83 20.41
C GLU A 22 -1.12 -4.89 19.31
N ILE A 23 -0.84 -5.63 18.22
CA ILE A 23 -1.79 -5.82 17.12
C ILE A 23 -3.04 -6.57 17.58
N MET A 24 -2.89 -7.63 18.37
CA MET A 24 -4.03 -8.37 18.93
C MET A 24 -4.81 -7.55 19.97
N GLY A 25 -4.18 -6.54 20.60
CA GLY A 25 -4.84 -5.64 21.55
C GLY A 25 -5.61 -4.49 20.90
N ARG A 26 -5.10 -3.95 19.77
CA ARG A 26 -5.55 -2.67 19.17
C ARG A 26 -6.01 -2.77 17.72
N GLY A 27 -5.77 -3.89 17.05
CA GLY A 27 -5.96 -4.04 15.61
C GLY A 27 -4.84 -3.40 14.80
N ILE A 28 -4.95 -3.48 13.48
CA ILE A 28 -4.02 -2.80 12.54
C ILE A 28 -4.66 -1.47 12.14
N ASN A 29 -4.01 -0.37 12.45
CA ASN A 29 -4.47 0.98 12.14
C ASN A 29 -3.27 1.85 11.74
N TYR A 30 -3.49 3.14 11.46
CA TYR A 30 -2.42 4.06 11.07
C TYR A 30 -1.19 4.04 12.01
N SER A 31 -1.39 3.85 13.31
CA SER A 31 -0.30 3.85 14.31
C SER A 31 0.34 2.48 14.53
N THR A 32 -0.28 1.40 14.07
CA THR A 32 0.18 0.02 14.28
C THR A 32 0.47 -0.73 12.97
N LYS A 33 0.29 -0.09 11.82
CA LYS A 33 0.57 -0.68 10.51
C LYS A 33 2.08 -0.83 10.27
N SER A 34 2.49 -2.00 9.81
CA SER A 34 3.84 -2.31 9.35
C SER A 34 3.98 -2.02 7.85
N ASN A 35 3.80 -0.76 7.45
CA ASN A 35 3.73 -0.37 6.03
C ASN A 35 5.10 -0.35 5.31
N ASN A 36 6.23 -0.61 5.97
CA ASN A 36 7.55 -0.52 5.32
C ASN A 36 7.77 -1.48 4.15
N TRP A 37 7.00 -2.56 4.04
CA TRP A 37 7.08 -3.50 2.92
C TRP A 37 5.99 -3.34 1.88
N TYR A 38 5.17 -2.30 2.02
CA TYR A 38 4.04 -2.05 1.14
C TYR A 38 4.28 -0.79 0.33
N GLY A 39 3.95 -0.88 -0.96
CA GLY A 39 3.78 0.32 -1.76
C GLY A 39 2.60 1.15 -1.24
N ASN A 40 2.71 2.47 -1.39
CA ASN A 40 1.60 3.40 -1.27
C ASN A 40 1.90 4.60 -2.16
N GLY A 41 1.72 4.44 -3.47
CA GLY A 41 2.08 5.47 -4.46
C GLY A 41 1.43 6.83 -4.17
N GLY A 42 0.22 6.82 -3.61
CA GLY A 42 -0.50 8.02 -3.22
C GLY A 42 0.05 8.74 -1.97
N GLU A 43 0.86 8.08 -1.14
CA GLU A 43 1.45 8.69 0.07
C GLU A 43 2.79 9.40 -0.22
N ILE A 44 3.56 8.91 -1.21
CA ILE A 44 4.93 9.39 -1.54
C ILE A 44 4.97 10.91 -1.68
N LYS A 45 4.04 11.49 -2.46
CA LYS A 45 3.87 12.94 -2.63
C LYS A 45 2.40 13.30 -2.42
N SER A 46 1.90 13.01 -1.22
CA SER A 46 0.48 13.13 -0.84
C SER A 46 -0.20 14.44 -1.24
N GLN A 47 0.49 15.58 -1.15
CA GLN A 47 -0.06 16.88 -1.59
C GLN A 47 -0.43 16.90 -3.08
N ILE A 48 0.43 16.31 -3.93
CA ILE A 48 0.18 16.22 -5.38
C ILE A 48 -0.89 15.17 -5.65
N ALA A 49 -0.86 14.04 -4.93
CA ALA A 49 -1.88 13.01 -5.03
C ALA A 49 -3.28 13.55 -4.70
N ASP A 50 -3.41 14.34 -3.64
CA ASP A 50 -4.67 14.97 -3.24
C ASP A 50 -5.14 16.02 -4.25
N MET A 51 -4.22 16.85 -4.78
CA MET A 51 -4.53 17.85 -5.80
C MET A 51 -5.03 17.21 -7.10
N LEU A 52 -4.50 16.04 -7.46
CA LEU A 52 -4.84 15.30 -8.67
C LEU A 52 -5.94 14.26 -8.47
N LYS A 53 -6.55 14.22 -7.28
CA LYS A 53 -7.63 13.27 -6.95
C LYS A 53 -8.82 13.43 -7.92
N PRO A 54 -9.21 12.36 -8.64
CA PRO A 54 -10.36 12.40 -9.54
C PRO A 54 -11.66 12.71 -8.80
N LEU A 55 -12.59 13.43 -9.45
CA LEU A 55 -13.89 13.78 -8.87
C LEU A 55 -14.74 12.55 -8.48
N ASN A 56 -14.53 11.42 -9.16
CA ASN A 56 -15.22 10.16 -8.90
C ASN A 56 -14.49 9.26 -7.90
N ALA A 57 -13.32 9.66 -7.40
CA ALA A 57 -12.62 8.88 -6.37
C ALA A 57 -13.41 8.89 -5.06
N PRO A 58 -13.47 7.76 -4.32
CA PRO A 58 -14.24 7.72 -3.09
C PRO A 58 -13.75 8.75 -2.06
N ILE A 59 -14.69 9.43 -1.40
CA ILE A 59 -14.40 10.50 -0.44
C ILE A 59 -13.59 10.02 0.78
N TRP A 60 -13.72 8.74 1.12
CA TRP A 60 -13.02 8.11 2.25
C TRP A 60 -11.57 7.73 1.94
N VAL A 61 -11.11 7.84 0.68
CA VAL A 61 -9.73 7.56 0.31
C VAL A 61 -8.82 8.62 0.94
N ASN A 62 -7.96 8.16 1.85
CA ASN A 62 -6.87 8.90 2.46
C ASN A 62 -5.63 8.01 2.52
N PHE A 63 -4.64 8.28 1.67
CA PHE A 63 -3.43 7.47 1.57
C PHE A 63 -2.55 7.53 2.82
N GLN A 64 -2.60 8.62 3.60
CA GLN A 64 -1.82 8.72 4.85
C GLN A 64 -2.23 7.63 5.84
N THR A 65 -3.54 7.34 5.91
CA THR A 65 -4.09 6.35 6.85
C THR A 65 -4.23 4.96 6.26
N ALA A 66 -3.95 4.77 4.97
CA ALA A 66 -4.11 3.49 4.28
C ALA A 66 -3.17 2.41 4.87
N ILE A 67 -3.65 1.17 4.88
CA ILE A 67 -2.92 0.00 5.35
C ILE A 67 -2.62 -0.90 4.16
N GLY A 68 -1.34 -1.18 3.93
CA GLY A 68 -0.91 -2.09 2.87
C GLY A 68 -1.16 -3.54 3.24
N VAL A 69 -1.69 -4.32 2.30
CA VAL A 69 -1.99 -5.74 2.49
C VAL A 69 -1.62 -6.54 1.24
N ASN A 70 -1.47 -7.86 1.40
CA ASN A 70 -1.19 -8.79 0.31
C ASN A 70 -2.35 -9.75 0.12
N LEU A 71 -2.47 -10.26 -1.12
CA LEU A 71 -3.40 -11.35 -1.46
C LEU A 71 -2.83 -12.73 -1.11
N GLU A 72 -1.53 -12.79 -0.83
CA GLU A 72 -0.80 -13.98 -0.43
C GLU A 72 -0.02 -13.71 0.85
N PRO A 73 0.20 -14.73 1.71
CA PRO A 73 0.92 -14.55 2.96
C PRO A 73 2.39 -14.18 2.72
N HIS A 74 2.86 -13.19 3.47
CA HIS A 74 4.29 -12.88 3.59
C HIS A 74 5.00 -13.93 4.47
N LYS A 75 6.23 -14.30 4.11
CA LYS A 75 7.05 -15.26 4.89
C LYS A 75 8.02 -14.53 5.84
N PRO A 76 8.34 -15.09 7.02
CA PRO A 76 7.88 -16.37 7.55
C PRO A 76 6.50 -16.30 8.23
N LYS A 77 6.08 -15.11 8.69
CA LYS A 77 4.80 -14.90 9.39
C LYS A 77 4.04 -13.70 8.83
N SER A 78 2.73 -13.77 8.90
CA SER A 78 1.81 -12.68 8.55
C SER A 78 0.62 -12.66 9.50
N PHE A 79 0.10 -11.48 9.78
CA PHE A 79 -1.30 -11.35 10.18
C PHE A 79 -2.19 -11.71 8.98
N TYR A 80 -3.33 -12.33 9.25
CA TYR A 80 -4.34 -12.60 8.24
C TYR A 80 -5.73 -12.27 8.77
N PHE A 81 -6.63 -11.83 7.89
CA PHE A 81 -8.00 -11.47 8.25
C PHE A 81 -8.91 -11.60 7.02
N PRO A 82 -10.20 -11.95 7.19
CA PRO A 82 -11.13 -12.02 6.09
C PRO A 82 -11.40 -10.61 5.54
N ILE A 83 -11.86 -10.53 4.29
CA ILE A 83 -12.42 -9.27 3.76
C ILE A 83 -13.62 -8.89 4.63
N PHE A 84 -13.52 -7.76 5.36
CA PHE A 84 -14.54 -7.27 6.30
C PHE A 84 -15.14 -5.92 5.89
N THR A 85 -14.59 -5.27 4.86
CA THR A 85 -14.97 -3.94 4.38
C THR A 85 -14.87 -3.86 2.87
N ASP A 86 -15.64 -2.95 2.26
CA ASP A 86 -15.58 -2.60 0.85
C ASP A 86 -14.58 -1.45 0.55
N LYS A 87 -13.99 -0.84 1.59
CA LYS A 87 -13.00 0.23 1.49
C LYS A 87 -11.60 -0.28 1.15
N ILE A 88 -11.53 -1.16 0.15
CA ILE A 88 -10.30 -1.79 -0.32
C ILE A 88 -10.14 -1.47 -1.80
N LEU A 89 -9.05 -0.80 -2.12
CA LEU A 89 -8.70 -0.48 -3.51
C LEU A 89 -7.41 -1.17 -3.88
N VAL A 90 -7.31 -1.48 -5.17
CA VAL A 90 -6.12 -2.05 -5.80
C VAL A 90 -5.61 -1.07 -6.84
N PHE A 91 -4.30 -0.86 -6.83
CA PHE A 91 -3.56 -0.01 -7.76
C PHE A 91 -2.49 -0.84 -8.48
N ASP A 92 -1.97 -0.33 -9.60
CA ASP A 92 -0.82 -0.95 -10.28
C ASP A 92 0.48 -0.58 -9.54
N GLY A 93 1.06 -1.55 -8.84
CA GLY A 93 2.29 -1.36 -8.08
C GLY A 93 3.52 -1.07 -8.94
N ASN A 94 3.51 -1.32 -10.25
CA ASN A 94 4.59 -0.83 -11.11
C ASN A 94 4.57 0.70 -11.24
N ILE A 95 3.38 1.31 -11.21
CA ILE A 95 3.26 2.77 -11.22
C ILE A 95 3.78 3.34 -9.89
N THR A 96 3.51 2.68 -8.76
CA THR A 96 4.08 3.07 -7.46
C THR A 96 5.61 3.14 -7.52
N MET A 97 6.26 2.16 -8.14
CA MET A 97 7.72 2.19 -8.31
C MET A 97 8.19 3.39 -9.11
N ASN A 98 7.51 3.71 -10.23
CA ASN A 98 7.85 4.89 -11.02
C ASN A 98 7.61 6.20 -10.25
N ILE A 99 6.56 6.28 -9.42
CA ILE A 99 6.34 7.44 -8.54
C ILE A 99 7.51 7.59 -7.56
N TYR A 100 7.98 6.49 -6.98
CA TYR A 100 9.12 6.49 -6.06
C TYR A 100 10.40 6.97 -6.75
N ASP A 101 10.75 6.36 -7.88
CA ASP A 101 11.95 6.69 -8.65
C ASP A 101 11.92 8.16 -9.11
N GLN A 102 10.80 8.59 -9.69
CA GLN A 102 10.65 9.97 -10.15
C GLN A 102 10.69 10.97 -9.00
N SER A 103 10.07 10.64 -7.85
CA SER A 103 10.15 11.47 -6.64
C SER A 103 11.58 11.60 -6.16
N PHE A 104 12.34 10.50 -6.13
CA PHE A 104 13.74 10.52 -5.73
C PHE A 104 14.57 11.36 -6.69
N TYR A 105 14.41 11.18 -8.00
CA TYR A 105 15.09 11.99 -9.01
C TYR A 105 14.79 13.48 -8.85
N GLU A 106 13.52 13.88 -8.76
CA GLU A 106 13.14 15.29 -8.68
C GLU A 106 13.72 15.99 -7.44
N ASP A 107 13.76 15.28 -6.30
CA ASP A 107 14.31 15.80 -5.05
C ASP A 107 15.85 15.87 -5.05
N ASN A 108 16.53 15.03 -5.83
CA ASN A 108 17.98 14.79 -5.67
C ASN A 108 18.85 15.07 -6.91
N LYS A 109 18.26 15.32 -8.09
CA LYS A 109 18.98 15.48 -9.37
C LYS A 109 20.04 16.59 -9.42
N PHE A 110 20.05 17.51 -8.45
CA PHE A 110 21.05 18.57 -8.33
C PHE A 110 22.04 18.34 -7.18
N THR A 111 21.94 17.22 -6.48
CA THR A 111 22.73 16.91 -5.28
C THR A 111 23.60 15.67 -5.47
N PHE A 112 23.08 14.62 -6.10
CA PHE A 112 23.78 13.37 -6.33
C PHE A 112 23.67 12.97 -7.80
N GLU A 113 24.77 12.55 -8.43
CA GLU A 113 24.78 12.16 -9.84
C GLU A 113 23.95 10.88 -10.06
N GLU A 114 23.97 9.99 -9.07
CA GLU A 114 23.20 8.74 -9.05
C GLU A 114 21.69 8.97 -9.11
N ALA A 115 21.20 10.17 -8.78
CA ALA A 115 19.78 10.49 -8.92
C ALA A 115 19.32 10.41 -10.37
N LEU A 116 20.20 10.63 -11.35
CA LEU A 116 19.87 10.55 -12.77
C LEU A 116 19.45 9.13 -13.20
N ASP A 117 19.90 8.09 -12.50
CA ASP A 117 19.51 6.70 -12.78
C ASP A 117 18.03 6.41 -12.44
N PHE A 118 17.40 7.32 -11.69
CA PHE A 118 15.99 7.23 -11.28
C PHE A 118 15.07 8.14 -12.12
N ASP A 119 15.60 8.83 -13.13
CA ASP A 119 14.77 9.60 -14.06
C ASP A 119 13.91 8.65 -14.89
N THR A 120 12.60 8.69 -14.66
CA THR A 120 11.64 7.85 -15.38
C THR A 120 11.31 8.40 -16.77
N GLY A 121 11.78 9.61 -17.09
CA GLY A 121 11.50 10.32 -18.34
C GLY A 121 10.15 11.05 -18.35
N GLU A 122 9.35 10.93 -17.30
CA GLU A 122 8.03 11.54 -17.16
C GLU A 122 7.93 12.34 -15.86
N SER A 123 7.02 13.32 -15.80
CA SER A 123 6.81 14.09 -14.57
C SER A 123 6.17 13.27 -13.45
N LEU A 124 6.40 13.65 -12.19
CA LEU A 124 5.69 13.06 -11.06
C LEU A 124 4.15 13.18 -11.19
N GLU A 125 3.63 14.31 -11.70
CA GLU A 125 2.19 14.48 -11.95
C GLU A 125 1.62 13.48 -12.95
N HIS A 126 2.41 13.11 -13.97
CA HIS A 126 2.03 12.11 -14.96
C HIS A 126 1.79 10.76 -14.27
N TRP A 127 2.77 10.31 -13.47
CA TRP A 127 2.67 9.03 -12.78
C TRP A 127 1.54 9.01 -11.75
N ILE A 128 1.33 10.10 -11.01
CA ILE A 128 0.23 10.19 -10.05
C ILE A 128 -1.14 10.13 -10.74
N LYS A 129 -1.30 10.77 -11.92
CA LYS A 129 -2.54 10.63 -12.73
C LYS A 129 -2.75 9.19 -13.18
N LEU A 130 -1.71 8.51 -13.65
CA LEU A 130 -1.80 7.10 -14.04
C LEU A 130 -2.14 6.20 -12.85
N TYR A 131 -1.55 6.47 -11.68
CA TYR A 131 -1.82 5.74 -10.45
C TYR A 131 -3.30 5.87 -10.06
N TRP A 132 -3.84 7.09 -10.04
CA TRP A 132 -5.28 7.30 -9.84
C TRP A 132 -6.14 6.60 -10.88
N ASN A 133 -5.75 6.61 -12.16
CA ASN A 133 -6.47 5.93 -13.23
C ASN A 133 -6.41 4.40 -13.12
N SER A 134 -5.41 3.84 -12.43
CA SER A 134 -5.29 2.41 -12.16
C SER A 134 -6.17 1.93 -10.98
N MET A 135 -6.75 2.86 -10.24
CA MET A 135 -7.61 2.54 -9.09
C MET A 135 -8.78 1.65 -9.51
N MET A 136 -8.92 0.51 -8.83
CA MET A 136 -10.07 -0.38 -8.98
C MET A 136 -10.46 -1.02 -7.65
N THR A 137 -11.67 -1.55 -7.55
CA THR A 137 -12.08 -2.29 -6.36
C THR A 137 -11.36 -3.64 -6.27
N LEU A 138 -11.24 -4.18 -5.06
CA LEU A 138 -10.70 -5.53 -4.87
C LEU A 138 -11.51 -6.59 -5.64
N GLU A 139 -12.85 -6.48 -5.67
CA GLU A 139 -13.72 -7.40 -6.42
C GLU A 139 -13.40 -7.40 -7.92
N GLU A 140 -13.33 -6.22 -8.54
CA GLU A 140 -12.98 -6.09 -9.95
C GLU A 140 -11.58 -6.63 -10.25
N TYR A 141 -10.63 -6.40 -9.34
CA TYR A 141 -9.27 -6.90 -9.48
C TYR A 141 -9.25 -8.43 -9.46
N LEU A 142 -9.99 -9.07 -8.56
CA LEU A 142 -10.01 -10.53 -8.47
C LEU A 142 -10.62 -11.19 -9.70
N LEU A 143 -11.54 -10.50 -10.38
CA LEU A 143 -12.16 -10.96 -11.63
C LEU A 143 -11.23 -10.81 -12.84
N LYS A 144 -10.51 -9.68 -12.94
CA LYS A 144 -9.74 -9.32 -14.15
C LYS A 144 -8.23 -9.58 -14.03
N LYS A 145 -7.69 -9.48 -12.81
CA LYS A 145 -6.27 -9.53 -12.44
C LYS A 145 -5.34 -8.78 -13.42
N PRO A 146 -5.59 -7.49 -13.70
CA PRO A 146 -4.85 -6.76 -14.73
C PRO A 146 -3.40 -6.44 -14.33
N TYR A 147 -3.08 -6.41 -13.03
CA TYR A 147 -1.78 -6.02 -12.52
C TYR A 147 -0.97 -7.24 -12.06
N LEU A 148 0.24 -7.37 -12.61
CA LEU A 148 1.20 -8.40 -12.21
C LEU A 148 1.69 -8.18 -10.77
N LYS A 149 1.83 -6.92 -10.37
CA LYS A 149 2.23 -6.50 -9.01
C LYS A 149 1.15 -5.58 -8.44
N PRO A 150 0.05 -6.13 -7.89
CA PRO A 150 -0.99 -5.30 -7.31
C PRO A 150 -0.49 -4.63 -6.03
N GLU A 151 -0.80 -3.35 -5.87
CA GLU A 151 -0.73 -2.68 -4.57
C GLU A 151 -2.15 -2.67 -3.98
N VAL A 152 -2.36 -3.39 -2.88
CA VAL A 152 -3.67 -3.52 -2.24
C VAL A 152 -3.67 -2.69 -0.96
N LEU A 153 -4.59 -1.73 -0.88
CA LEU A 153 -4.70 -0.80 0.23
C LEU A 153 -6.08 -0.88 0.88
N VAL A 154 -6.11 -1.03 2.20
CA VAL A 154 -7.31 -0.94 3.04
C VAL A 154 -7.37 0.46 3.65
N PHE A 155 -8.48 1.16 3.42
CA PHE A 155 -8.71 2.54 3.90
C PHE A 155 -9.56 2.59 5.17
N GLU A 156 -9.47 1.53 5.98
CA GLU A 156 -10.17 1.38 7.25
C GLU A 156 -9.31 0.55 8.21
N SER A 157 -9.37 0.90 9.50
CA SER A 157 -8.67 0.13 10.54
C SER A 157 -9.18 -1.31 10.57
N ILE A 158 -8.26 -2.27 10.63
CA ILE A 158 -8.56 -3.69 10.70
C ILE A 158 -8.83 -4.06 12.17
N PRO A 159 -10.05 -4.49 12.51
CA PRO A 159 -10.42 -4.81 13.88
C PRO A 159 -9.62 -6.00 14.42
N LYS A 160 -9.23 -5.96 15.69
CA LYS A 160 -8.51 -7.07 16.32
C LYS A 160 -9.32 -8.37 16.35
N GLU A 161 -10.65 -8.26 16.37
CA GLU A 161 -11.57 -9.39 16.45
C GLU A 161 -11.51 -10.30 15.22
N VAL A 162 -10.98 -9.80 14.09
CA VAL A 162 -10.90 -10.54 12.83
C VAL A 162 -9.48 -10.96 12.47
N ILE A 163 -8.48 -10.57 13.26
CA ILE A 163 -7.06 -10.84 12.99
C ILE A 163 -6.65 -12.19 13.58
N GLY A 164 -5.99 -13.00 12.75
CA GLY A 164 -5.21 -14.15 13.18
C GLY A 164 -3.75 -14.01 12.77
N VAL A 165 -2.90 -14.93 13.24
CA VAL A 165 -1.49 -15.05 12.82
C VAL A 165 -1.33 -16.34 12.02
N CYS A 166 -0.73 -16.23 10.85
CA CYS A 166 -0.37 -17.34 9.98
C CYS A 166 1.15 -17.46 9.98
N GLU A 167 1.64 -18.67 10.28
CA GLU A 167 3.05 -19.04 10.17
C GLU A 167 3.16 -20.00 8.99
N ASN A 168 3.91 -19.61 7.96
CA ASN A 168 4.24 -20.52 6.88
C ASN A 168 5.51 -21.27 7.30
N SER A 169 5.32 -22.50 7.78
CA SER A 169 6.40 -23.47 8.07
C SER A 169 7.09 -23.97 6.81
#